data_AF-A0A7Y5N6G1-F1
#
_entry.id   AF-A0A7Y5N6G1-F1
#
_cell.length_a   1.000
_cell.length_b   1.000
_cell.length_c   1.000
_cell.angle_alpha   90.00
_cell.angle_beta   90.00
_cell.angle_gamma   90.00
#
_symmetry.space_group_name_H-M   'P 1'
#
loop_
_entity.id
_entity.type
_entity.pdbx_description
1 polymer ?
#
loop_
_entity_poly.entity_id
_entity_poly.type
_entity_poly.pdbx_seq_one_letter_code
_entity_poly.pdbx_strand_id
1 'polypeptide(L)'
;MSKPSSPYFVVRGSEIQGKGAFAVKPIRKGTRIIEYTGQLIPEDEADRRYDDSKQKRHHTFLFSICDGAVAIDAAVGGNDARFINHSCDPNCEPIEDRGRIFIEAIRAIKVGEELCYNYGLTGDGDEHPDWREKYRCNCGAPNCSGNMLIKPKKKVVKAAKKAVKKSVKKTKKAVKK
;
A
#
# COMPACT_ATOMS: atom_id res chain seq x y z
N MET A 1 -13.01 -15.38 19.02
CA MET A 1 -12.29 -14.08 19.08
C MET A 1 -11.00 -14.24 18.28
N SER A 2 -10.79 -13.47 17.20
CA SER A 2 -9.56 -13.62 16.39
C SER A 2 -8.34 -13.20 17.20
N LYS A 3 -7.25 -13.94 17.03
CA LYS A 3 -5.94 -13.66 17.64
C LYS A 3 -5.55 -12.21 17.32
N PRO A 4 -5.02 -11.40 18.27
CA PRO A 4 -4.57 -10.05 17.95
C PRO A 4 -3.45 -10.14 16.92
N SER A 5 -3.70 -9.61 15.72
CA SER A 5 -2.91 -9.90 14.53
C SER A 5 -1.54 -9.21 14.51
N SER A 6 -1.35 -8.16 15.31
CA SER A 6 -0.07 -7.45 15.43
C SER A 6 -0.06 -6.56 16.68
N PRO A 7 1.06 -6.44 17.42
CA PRO A 7 1.19 -5.51 18.53
C PRO A 7 1.41 -4.05 18.06
N TYR A 8 1.35 -3.78 16.76
CA TYR A 8 1.66 -2.47 16.18
C TYR A 8 0.43 -1.66 15.79
N PHE A 9 -0.70 -2.30 15.51
CA PHE A 9 -1.91 -1.61 15.04
C PHE A 9 -3.19 -2.24 15.57
N VAL A 10 -4.29 -1.52 15.42
CA VAL A 10 -5.66 -2.01 15.63
C VAL A 10 -6.53 -1.64 14.43
N VAL A 11 -7.56 -2.44 14.17
CA VAL A 11 -8.51 -2.18 13.09
C VAL A 11 -9.64 -1.28 13.57
N ARG A 12 -9.93 -0.21 12.83
CA ARG A 12 -11.03 0.74 13.09
C ARG A 12 -11.70 1.15 11.78
N GLY A 13 -12.76 1.95 11.84
CA GLY A 13 -13.34 2.56 10.64
C GLY A 13 -12.31 3.46 9.94
N SER A 14 -12.29 3.43 8.60
CA SER A 14 -11.39 4.24 7.77
C SER A 14 -12.19 5.05 6.74
N GLU A 15 -11.73 6.28 6.51
CA GLU A 15 -12.24 7.16 5.45
C GLU A 15 -11.79 6.70 4.06
N ILE A 16 -10.73 5.89 3.95
CA ILE A 16 -10.24 5.37 2.67
C ILE A 16 -11.20 4.29 2.16
N GLN A 17 -11.42 3.23 2.97
CA GLN A 17 -12.25 2.10 2.57
C GLN A 17 -12.76 1.29 3.75
N GLY A 18 -13.88 1.71 4.35
CA GLY A 18 -14.62 0.91 5.34
C GLY A 18 -13.84 0.72 6.65
N LYS A 19 -12.88 -0.21 6.68
CA LYS A 19 -11.97 -0.44 7.81
C LYS A 19 -10.52 -0.12 7.41
N GLY A 20 -9.72 0.24 8.41
CA GLY A 20 -8.30 0.54 8.26
C GLY A 20 -7.50 0.06 9.45
N ALA A 21 -6.20 -0.16 9.25
CA ALA A 21 -5.25 -0.51 10.29
C ALA A 21 -4.54 0.74 10.82
N PHE A 22 -4.69 1.06 12.10
CA PHE A 22 -4.14 2.28 12.71
C PHE A 22 -3.07 1.96 13.74
N ALA A 23 -1.91 2.61 13.61
CA ALA A 23 -0.78 2.39 14.51
C ALA A 23 -1.14 2.75 15.97
N VAL A 24 -0.87 1.85 16.92
CA VAL A 24 -1.09 2.09 18.37
C VAL A 24 0.18 2.44 19.13
N LYS A 25 1.34 2.36 18.47
CA LYS A 25 2.64 2.74 19.01
C LYS A 25 3.54 3.25 17.87
N PRO A 26 4.61 4.01 18.17
CA PRO A 26 5.56 4.41 17.16
C PRO A 26 6.19 3.21 16.45
N ILE A 27 6.27 3.24 15.13
CA ILE A 27 6.86 2.19 14.29
C ILE A 27 8.08 2.78 13.57
N ARG A 28 9.23 2.12 13.68
CA ARG A 28 10.46 2.55 13.00
C ARG A 28 10.45 2.05 11.55
N LYS A 29 11.15 2.77 10.66
CA LYS A 29 11.45 2.28 9.31
C LYS A 29 12.12 0.89 9.39
N GLY A 30 11.76 -0.01 8.48
CA GLY A 30 12.24 -1.39 8.40
C GLY A 30 11.58 -2.34 9.41
N THR A 31 10.59 -1.88 10.18
CA THR A 31 9.87 -2.79 11.09
C THR A 31 8.95 -3.69 10.28
N ARG A 32 9.11 -5.00 10.41
CA ARG A 32 8.14 -6.00 9.96
C ARG A 32 6.92 -6.00 10.89
N ILE A 33 5.79 -5.50 10.39
CA ILE A 33 4.59 -5.18 11.18
C ILE A 33 3.74 -6.43 11.38
N ILE A 34 3.49 -7.15 10.29
CA ILE A 34 2.58 -8.30 10.24
C ILE A 34 2.85 -9.12 8.98
N GLU A 35 2.59 -10.42 9.04
CA GLU A 35 2.49 -11.28 7.85
C GLU A 35 1.10 -11.18 7.23
N TYR A 36 1.00 -11.12 5.92
CA TYR A 36 -0.27 -11.25 5.22
C TYR A 36 -0.61 -12.74 5.03
N THR A 37 -1.57 -13.24 5.81
CA THR A 37 -1.97 -14.65 5.78
C THR A 37 -3.33 -14.84 5.12
N GLY A 38 -3.56 -16.03 4.58
CA GLY A 38 -4.82 -16.42 3.93
C GLY A 38 -4.70 -17.83 3.37
N GLN A 39 -5.74 -18.29 2.66
CA GLN A 39 -5.69 -19.53 1.92
C GLN A 39 -4.80 -19.37 0.69
N LEU A 40 -3.89 -20.30 0.46
CA LEU A 40 -3.17 -20.38 -0.82
C LEU A 40 -4.07 -21.03 -1.86
N ILE A 41 -4.30 -20.34 -2.96
CA ILE A 41 -5.08 -20.83 -4.10
C ILE A 41 -4.30 -20.60 -5.40
N PRO A 42 -4.45 -21.48 -6.39
CA PRO A 42 -4.00 -21.21 -7.75
C PRO A 42 -4.62 -19.93 -8.33
N GLU A 43 -3.93 -19.31 -9.29
CA GLU A 43 -4.37 -18.06 -9.94
C GLU A 43 -5.73 -18.19 -10.65
N ASP A 44 -5.96 -19.30 -11.37
CA ASP A 44 -7.22 -19.58 -12.06
C ASP A 44 -8.42 -19.69 -11.10
N GLU A 45 -8.20 -20.24 -9.91
CA GLU A 45 -9.21 -20.26 -8.84
C GLU A 45 -9.44 -18.86 -8.26
N ALA A 46 -8.40 -18.01 -8.17
CA ALA A 46 -8.54 -16.64 -7.74
C ALA A 46 -9.40 -15.82 -8.73
N ASP A 47 -9.12 -15.94 -10.02
CA ASP A 47 -9.89 -15.30 -11.10
C ASP A 47 -11.35 -15.77 -11.09
N ARG A 48 -11.58 -17.08 -10.91
CA ARG A 48 -12.93 -17.64 -10.81
C ARG A 48 -13.72 -17.10 -9.62
N ARG A 49 -13.06 -16.93 -8.47
CA ARG A 49 -13.70 -16.41 -7.24
C ARG A 49 -13.96 -14.92 -7.31
N TYR A 50 -13.03 -14.16 -7.86
CA TYR A 50 -13.02 -12.70 -7.83
C TYR A 50 -13.24 -12.09 -9.22
N ASP A 51 -14.26 -12.59 -9.92
CA ASP A 51 -14.71 -12.08 -11.21
C ASP A 51 -15.21 -10.63 -11.10
N ASP A 52 -14.44 -9.69 -11.66
CA ASP A 52 -14.72 -8.27 -11.63
C ASP A 52 -15.98 -7.87 -12.38
N SER A 53 -16.45 -8.67 -13.34
CA SER A 53 -17.72 -8.41 -14.05
C SER A 53 -18.92 -8.48 -13.09
N LYS A 54 -18.80 -9.27 -12.02
CA LYS A 54 -19.86 -9.50 -11.02
C LYS A 54 -19.78 -8.52 -9.84
N GLN A 55 -18.73 -7.71 -9.76
CA GLN A 55 -18.51 -6.80 -8.64
C GLN A 55 -18.84 -5.35 -9.01
N LYS A 56 -19.60 -4.68 -8.13
CA LYS A 56 -19.89 -3.23 -8.26
C LYS A 56 -18.68 -2.35 -7.95
N ARG A 57 -17.78 -2.82 -7.09
CA ARG A 57 -16.51 -2.19 -6.73
C ARG A 57 -15.47 -3.28 -6.59
N HIS A 58 -14.27 -3.07 -7.12
CA HIS A 58 -13.19 -4.03 -6.95
C HIS A 58 -12.79 -4.07 -5.47
N HIS A 59 -13.04 -5.19 -4.80
CA HIS A 59 -12.68 -5.39 -3.41
C HIS A 59 -12.26 -6.84 -3.20
N THR A 60 -10.96 -7.06 -3.35
CA THR A 60 -10.31 -8.36 -3.22
C THR A 60 -9.31 -8.31 -2.06
N PHE A 61 -9.03 -9.48 -1.48
CA PHE A 61 -8.03 -9.63 -0.42
C PHE A 61 -6.88 -10.53 -0.89
N LEU A 62 -6.51 -10.40 -2.17
CA LEU A 62 -5.55 -11.25 -2.85
C LEU A 62 -4.14 -10.65 -2.84
N PHE A 63 -3.15 -11.51 -2.65
CA PHE A 63 -1.75 -11.23 -2.97
C PHE A 63 -1.20 -12.34 -3.87
N SER A 64 -0.76 -11.99 -5.08
CA SER A 64 -0.05 -12.92 -5.94
C SER A 64 1.40 -13.10 -5.47
N ILE A 65 1.86 -14.34 -5.42
CA ILE A 65 3.22 -14.77 -5.08
C ILE A 65 3.71 -15.74 -6.15
N CYS A 66 5.00 -16.11 -6.11
CA CYS A 66 5.58 -17.07 -7.05
C CYS A 66 5.34 -16.68 -8.53
N ASP A 67 5.68 -15.44 -8.87
CA ASP A 67 5.53 -14.87 -10.22
C ASP A 67 4.10 -14.97 -10.81
N GLY A 68 3.08 -14.92 -9.94
CA GLY A 68 1.67 -14.94 -10.34
C GLY A 68 1.00 -16.31 -10.22
N ALA A 69 1.76 -17.40 -10.09
CA ALA A 69 1.20 -18.75 -10.12
C ALA A 69 0.27 -19.08 -8.93
N VAL A 70 0.44 -18.40 -7.80
CA VAL A 70 -0.33 -18.65 -6.57
C VAL A 70 -0.79 -17.33 -5.97
N ALA A 71 -2.02 -17.29 -5.46
CA ALA A 71 -2.57 -16.18 -4.72
C ALA A 71 -2.81 -16.55 -3.24
N ILE A 72 -2.54 -15.61 -2.33
CA ILE A 72 -2.97 -15.64 -0.94
C ILE A 72 -4.34 -14.96 -0.84
N ASP A 73 -5.39 -15.73 -0.55
CA ASP A 73 -6.75 -15.24 -0.32
C ASP A 73 -7.02 -15.00 1.17
N ALA A 74 -6.88 -13.76 1.63
CA ALA A 74 -7.13 -13.41 3.02
C ALA A 74 -8.62 -13.27 3.39
N ALA A 75 -9.56 -13.47 2.45
CA ALA A 75 -10.96 -13.63 2.80
C ALA A 75 -11.20 -14.96 3.54
N VAL A 76 -10.38 -15.98 3.24
CA VAL A 76 -10.46 -17.31 3.85
C VAL A 76 -9.25 -17.52 4.75
N GLY A 77 -9.49 -17.57 6.07
CA GLY A 77 -8.41 -17.83 7.04
C GLY A 77 -7.38 -16.68 7.19
N GLY A 78 -7.69 -15.49 6.68
CA GLY A 78 -6.79 -14.35 6.80
C GLY A 78 -6.82 -13.64 8.15
N ASN A 79 -5.81 -12.80 8.37
CA ASN A 79 -5.67 -11.98 9.59
C ASN A 79 -6.02 -10.52 9.31
N ASP A 80 -5.74 -9.60 10.25
CA ASP A 80 -6.12 -8.20 10.08
C ASP A 80 -5.27 -7.43 9.06
N ALA A 81 -4.19 -8.00 8.51
CA ALA A 81 -3.40 -7.38 7.44
C ALA A 81 -4.26 -7.06 6.21
N ARG A 82 -5.36 -7.80 6.00
CA ARG A 82 -6.35 -7.56 4.94
C ARG A 82 -7.04 -6.19 5.02
N PHE A 83 -7.00 -5.52 6.18
CA PHE A 83 -7.58 -4.20 6.37
C PHE A 83 -6.57 -3.06 6.20
N ILE A 84 -5.35 -3.35 5.73
CA ILE A 84 -4.36 -2.33 5.40
C ILE A 84 -4.69 -1.79 4.00
N ASN A 85 -4.98 -0.49 3.93
CA ASN A 85 -5.57 0.14 2.74
C ASN A 85 -4.53 0.56 1.70
N HIS A 86 -5.03 0.88 0.51
CA HIS A 86 -4.22 1.49 -0.55
C HIS A 86 -3.87 2.94 -0.21
N SER A 87 -2.64 3.35 -0.50
CA SER A 87 -2.29 4.77 -0.65
C SER A 87 -1.32 5.03 -1.79
N CYS A 88 -1.51 6.16 -2.48
CA CYS A 88 -0.58 6.71 -3.46
C CYS A 88 0.67 7.36 -2.83
N ASP A 89 0.66 7.60 -1.52
CA ASP A 89 1.81 8.02 -0.70
C ASP A 89 1.88 7.12 0.55
N PRO A 90 2.27 5.84 0.37
CA PRO A 90 2.19 4.85 1.43
C PRO A 90 3.24 5.03 2.53
N ASN A 91 3.02 4.37 3.66
CA ASN A 91 3.99 4.28 4.76
C ASN A 91 4.47 2.84 5.02
N CYS A 92 3.90 1.87 4.32
CA CYS A 92 4.31 0.47 4.31
C CYS A 92 4.53 -0.05 2.88
N GLU A 93 5.21 -1.19 2.78
CA GLU A 93 5.34 -1.98 1.55
C GLU A 93 5.20 -3.49 1.85
N PRO A 94 4.64 -4.28 0.92
CA PRO A 94 4.70 -5.73 1.00
C PRO A 94 6.09 -6.23 0.57
N ILE A 95 6.64 -7.18 1.31
CA ILE A 95 7.90 -7.87 1.05
C ILE A 95 7.60 -9.36 0.92
N GLU A 96 7.92 -9.93 -0.23
CA GLU A 96 7.88 -11.38 -0.41
C GLU A 96 9.17 -12.00 0.17
N ASP A 97 9.00 -13.00 1.03
CA ASP A 97 10.10 -13.72 1.67
C ASP A 97 9.72 -15.21 1.76
N ARG A 98 10.34 -16.03 0.90
CA ARG A 98 10.13 -17.48 0.81
C ARG A 98 8.66 -17.88 0.63
N GLY A 99 7.96 -17.27 -0.34
CA GLY A 99 6.56 -17.58 -0.66
C GLY A 99 5.56 -17.08 0.38
N ARG A 100 5.96 -16.13 1.23
CA ARG A 100 5.10 -15.47 2.23
C ARG A 100 5.20 -13.97 2.05
N ILE A 101 4.13 -13.25 2.37
CA ILE A 101 4.09 -11.79 2.26
C ILE A 101 4.14 -11.18 3.66
N PHE A 102 5.04 -10.23 3.85
CA PHE A 102 5.16 -9.46 5.07
C PHE A 102 4.97 -7.97 4.79
N ILE A 103 4.27 -7.27 5.66
CA ILE A 103 4.10 -5.82 5.55
C ILE A 103 5.17 -5.15 6.42
N GLU A 104 5.99 -4.32 5.79
CA GLU A 104 7.08 -3.60 6.45
C GLU A 104 6.92 -2.08 6.35
N ALA A 105 7.39 -1.35 7.36
CA ALA A 105 7.35 0.12 7.36
C ALA A 105 8.48 0.72 6.51
N ILE A 106 8.15 1.57 5.54
CA ILE A 106 9.16 2.23 4.67
C ILE A 106 9.67 3.57 5.22
N ARG A 107 8.98 4.09 6.24
CA ARG A 107 9.35 5.29 7.01
C ARG A 107 8.96 5.12 8.47
N ALA A 108 9.34 6.08 9.31
CA ALA A 108 8.78 6.15 10.66
C ALA A 108 7.27 6.46 10.61
N ILE A 109 6.50 5.79 11.46
CA ILE A 109 5.03 5.91 11.56
C ILE A 109 4.68 6.29 12.99
N LYS A 110 3.91 7.36 13.14
CA LYS A 110 3.42 7.88 14.42
C LYS A 110 2.18 7.11 14.87
N VAL A 111 1.92 7.18 16.17
CA VAL A 111 0.66 6.67 16.75
C VAL A 111 -0.53 7.36 16.08
N GLY A 112 -1.54 6.59 15.72
CA GLY A 112 -2.76 7.07 15.07
C GLY A 112 -2.68 7.19 13.55
N GLU A 113 -1.50 7.10 12.93
CA GLU A 113 -1.42 7.03 11.47
C GLU A 113 -2.03 5.71 10.96
N GLU A 114 -2.78 5.80 9.86
CA GLU A 114 -3.28 4.63 9.14
C GLU A 114 -2.14 3.99 8.34
N LEU A 115 -1.97 2.68 8.49
CA LEU A 115 -1.03 1.89 7.72
C LEU A 115 -1.60 1.70 6.32
N CYS A 116 -0.80 2.01 5.30
CA CYS A 116 -1.17 1.88 3.90
C CYS A 116 0.03 1.45 3.06
N TYR A 117 -0.19 0.63 2.04
CA TYR A 117 0.78 0.34 0.98
C TYR A 117 0.19 0.61 -0.40
N ASN A 118 1.03 0.65 -1.43
CA ASN A 118 0.53 0.68 -2.80
C ASN A 118 0.19 -0.75 -3.23
N TYR A 119 -1.09 -1.00 -3.55
CA TYR A 119 -1.56 -2.32 -3.97
C TYR A 119 -0.90 -2.87 -5.23
N GLY A 120 -0.26 -2.03 -6.05
CA GLY A 120 0.43 -2.50 -7.25
C GLY A 120 -0.50 -3.11 -8.29
N LEU A 121 -1.80 -2.82 -8.22
CA LEU A 121 -2.80 -3.33 -9.15
C LEU A 121 -2.41 -2.94 -10.57
N THR A 122 -2.32 -3.95 -11.43
CA THR A 122 -2.17 -3.80 -12.87
C THR A 122 -3.47 -4.26 -13.52
N GLY A 123 -3.92 -3.52 -14.52
CA GLY A 123 -5.02 -3.94 -15.36
C GLY A 123 -4.66 -3.60 -16.79
N ASP A 124 -5.15 -4.42 -17.72
CA ASP A 124 -5.17 -4.11 -19.15
C ASP A 124 -6.23 -3.02 -19.35
N GLY A 125 -5.80 -1.80 -19.03
CA GLY A 125 -6.65 -0.64 -19.02
C GLY A 125 -7.00 -0.28 -20.44
N ASP A 126 -8.13 -0.80 -20.93
CA ASP A 126 -8.96 -0.20 -21.99
C ASP A 126 -10.33 -0.90 -22.20
N GLU A 127 -10.61 -2.06 -21.58
CA GLU A 127 -11.75 -2.89 -22.02
C GLU A 127 -13.08 -2.75 -21.24
N HIS A 128 -13.15 -2.06 -20.10
CA HIS A 128 -14.40 -1.99 -19.31
C HIS A 128 -14.85 -0.54 -19.00
N PRO A 129 -16.08 -0.11 -19.38
CA PRO A 129 -16.55 1.27 -19.21
C PRO A 129 -16.58 1.78 -17.76
N ASP A 130 -16.64 0.89 -16.77
CA ASP A 130 -16.82 1.23 -15.35
C ASP A 130 -15.53 1.18 -14.51
N TRP A 131 -14.37 0.89 -15.12
CA TRP A 131 -13.10 0.73 -14.40
C TRP A 131 -12.72 1.96 -13.57
N ARG A 132 -13.08 3.16 -14.02
CA ARG A 132 -12.83 4.40 -13.28
C ARG A 132 -13.54 4.43 -11.93
N GLU A 133 -14.75 3.90 -11.87
CA GLU A 133 -15.54 3.84 -10.63
C GLU A 133 -15.09 2.65 -9.77
N LYS A 134 -14.92 1.47 -10.38
CA LYS A 134 -14.54 0.24 -9.66
C LYS A 134 -13.19 0.36 -8.93
N TYR A 135 -12.22 1.05 -9.52
CA TYR A 135 -10.87 1.24 -8.96
C TYR A 135 -10.61 2.68 -8.48
N ARG A 136 -11.67 3.45 -8.22
CA ARG A 136 -11.55 4.80 -7.67
C ARG A 136 -10.68 4.80 -6.41
N CYS A 137 -9.67 5.65 -6.38
CA CYS A 137 -8.76 5.78 -5.23
C CYS A 137 -9.20 6.92 -4.31
N ASN A 138 -9.49 6.58 -3.05
CA ASN A 138 -9.95 7.52 -2.02
C ASN A 138 -8.88 7.76 -0.92
N CYS A 139 -7.60 7.50 -1.21
CA CYS A 139 -6.55 7.54 -0.17
C CYS A 139 -6.23 8.93 0.41
N GLY A 140 -6.77 10.02 -0.17
CA GLY A 140 -6.54 11.40 0.29
C GLY A 140 -5.12 11.93 0.09
N ALA A 141 -4.21 11.15 -0.50
CA ALA A 141 -2.81 11.56 -0.68
C ALA A 141 -2.70 12.80 -1.60
N PRO A 142 -1.84 13.80 -1.30
CA PRO A 142 -1.66 14.99 -2.13
C PRO A 142 -1.12 14.75 -3.56
N ASN A 143 -0.72 13.53 -3.86
CA ASN A 143 -0.25 13.04 -5.16
C ASN A 143 -1.13 11.89 -5.69
N CYS A 144 -2.33 11.71 -5.15
CA CYS A 144 -3.27 10.67 -5.56
C CYS A 144 -3.53 10.73 -7.07
N SER A 145 -3.45 9.59 -7.75
CA SER A 145 -3.79 9.45 -9.16
C SER A 145 -5.30 9.44 -9.43
N GLY A 146 -6.12 9.33 -8.38
CA GLY A 146 -7.58 9.19 -8.45
C GLY A 146 -8.06 7.78 -8.80
N ASN A 147 -7.16 6.87 -9.19
CA ASN A 147 -7.47 5.50 -9.54
C ASN A 147 -6.30 4.57 -9.16
N MET A 148 -6.60 3.45 -8.51
CA MET A 148 -5.59 2.53 -7.96
C MET A 148 -4.73 1.82 -9.02
N LEU A 149 -5.20 1.75 -10.27
CA LEU A 149 -4.46 1.17 -11.40
C LEU A 149 -3.45 2.16 -12.01
N ILE A 150 -3.62 3.46 -11.76
CA ILE A 150 -2.78 4.50 -12.35
C ILE A 150 -1.65 4.83 -11.38
N LYS A 151 -0.40 4.68 -11.83
CA LYS A 151 0.77 5.05 -11.03
C LYS A 151 0.75 6.55 -10.71
N PRO A 152 0.87 6.96 -9.43
CA PRO A 152 0.90 8.38 -9.07
C PRO A 152 2.13 9.07 -9.67
N LYS A 153 1.94 10.27 -10.21
CA LYS A 153 3.05 11.08 -10.74
C LYS A 153 3.98 11.45 -9.59
N LYS A 154 5.27 11.08 -9.68
CA LYS A 154 6.27 11.49 -8.69
C LYS A 154 6.29 13.02 -8.62
N LYS A 155 6.02 13.61 -7.44
CA LYS A 155 6.27 15.04 -7.22
C LYS A 155 7.76 15.27 -7.44
N VAL A 156 8.11 16.03 -8.47
CA VAL A 156 9.45 16.60 -8.60
C VAL A 156 9.62 17.52 -7.41
N VAL A 157 10.27 17.06 -6.35
CA VAL A 157 10.58 17.86 -5.16
C VAL A 157 11.50 19.01 -5.56
N LYS A 158 10.92 20.14 -5.99
CA LYS A 158 11.63 21.39 -6.32
C LYS A 158 12.25 22.07 -5.07
N ALA A 159 12.14 21.47 -3.88
CA ALA A 159 12.58 22.06 -2.62
C ALA A 159 14.08 21.86 -2.31
N ALA A 160 14.74 20.83 -2.85
CA ALA A 160 16.16 20.55 -2.51
C ALA A 160 17.18 21.44 -3.27
N LYS A 161 16.79 22.07 -4.39
CA LYS A 161 17.74 22.86 -5.21
C LYS A 161 18.05 24.26 -4.67
N LYS A 162 17.28 24.79 -3.71
CA LYS A 162 17.54 26.13 -3.11
C LYS A 162 18.56 26.08 -1.96
N ALA A 163 18.60 25.00 -1.18
CA ALA A 163 19.54 24.86 -0.07
C ALA A 163 20.98 24.60 -0.55
N VAL A 164 21.16 23.73 -1.56
CA VAL A 164 22.49 23.41 -2.13
C VAL A 164 23.13 24.62 -2.82
N LYS A 165 22.34 25.44 -3.54
CA LYS A 165 22.87 26.66 -4.19
C LYS A 165 23.36 27.72 -3.20
N LYS A 166 22.75 27.82 -2.01
CA LYS A 166 23.18 28.77 -0.96
C LYS A 166 24.50 28.35 -0.31
N SER A 167 24.70 27.05 -0.05
CA SER A 167 25.95 26.55 0.54
C SER A 167 27.14 26.65 -0.41
N VAL A 168 26.99 26.30 -1.70
CA VAL A 168 28.10 26.36 -2.68
C VAL A 168 28.59 27.80 -2.93
N LYS A 169 27.70 28.80 -2.85
CA LYS A 169 28.07 30.21 -3.04
C LYS A 169 28.84 30.78 -1.83
N LYS A 170 28.62 30.25 -0.63
CA LYS A 170 29.30 30.66 0.60
C LYS A 170 30.72 30.09 0.67
N THR A 171 30.93 28.85 0.23
CA THR A 171 32.26 28.21 0.20
C THR A 171 33.20 28.84 -0.84
N LYS A 172 32.69 29.21 -2.03
CA LYS A 172 33.52 29.87 -3.06
C LYS A 172 34.01 31.27 -2.70
N LYS A 173 33.37 31.94 -1.73
CA LYS A 173 33.78 33.27 -1.26
C LYS A 173 34.83 33.23 -0.14
N ALA A 174 34.95 32.09 0.55
CA ALA A 174 35.92 31.88 1.63
C ALA A 174 37.30 31.40 1.11
N VAL A 175 37.37 30.82 -0.08
CA VAL A 175 38.62 30.30 -0.70
C VAL A 175 39.34 31.36 -1.54
N LYS A 176 38.75 32.55 -1.70
CA LYS A 176 39.31 33.68 -2.49
C LYS A 176 39.79 34.86 -1.63
N LYS A 177 40.02 34.64 -0.34
CA LYS A 177 40.57 35.64 0.58
C LYS A 177 41.78 35.05 1.31
#